data_AF-A0A8T2UT04-F1
#
_entry.id   AF-A0A8T2UT04-F1
#
_cell.length_a   1.000
_cell.length_b   1.000
_cell.length_c   1.000
_cell.angle_alpha   90.00
_cell.angle_beta   90.00
_cell.angle_gamma   90.00
#
_symmetry.space_group_name_H-M   'P 1'
#
loop_
_entity.id
_entity.type
_entity.pdbx_description
1 polymer ?
#
loop_
_entity_poly.entity_id
_entity_poly.type
_entity_poly.pdbx_seq_one_letter_code
_entity_poly.pdbx_strand_id
1 'polypeptide(L)'
;MVWEAIIDDLLSKGMSSADRAILSGDSAGGSSVIFHCNRFRKKMPSSTDVRCLSDAGYFMDIPNLANGYSFQQFFDDIVALHKITMLPSGCTSQRSLGQCYFPEYSLQYVTPPIFLLQSPYDNFQVRYILAPTGTYSGGSWDACKQALLGCSSSQLSIIQGQLRARMLDSLNSFIGNKNWGMYMISCYYHTQVVDTFIWNSNSKINSLTPAQAFSRWYFQRELVQEVDCPFPCNPTCISTS
;
A
#
# COMPACT_ATOMS: atom_id res chain seq x y z
N MET A 1 19.54 4.61 10.93
CA MET A 1 20.85 5.11 10.44
C MET A 1 20.70 5.87 9.12
N VAL A 2 20.16 5.28 8.04
CA VAL A 2 19.94 6.02 6.78
C VAL A 2 18.82 7.06 6.89
N TRP A 3 17.66 6.68 7.41
CA TRP A 3 16.50 7.57 7.57
C TRP A 3 16.84 8.88 8.30
N GLU A 4 17.43 8.78 9.51
CA GLU A 4 17.75 9.96 10.32
C GLU A 4 18.74 10.89 9.60
N ALA A 5 19.80 10.33 9.01
CA ALA A 5 20.81 11.12 8.32
C ALA A 5 20.24 11.88 7.11
N ILE A 6 19.40 11.24 6.30
CA ILE A 6 18.79 11.89 5.12
C ILE A 6 17.81 12.98 5.56
N ILE A 7 16.94 12.70 6.52
CA ILE A 7 15.95 13.68 6.98
C ILE A 7 16.64 14.90 7.60
N ASP A 8 17.67 14.70 8.42
CA ASP A 8 18.40 15.78 9.06
C ASP A 8 19.19 16.62 8.05
N ASP A 9 19.80 16.00 7.03
CA ASP A 9 20.46 16.71 5.93
C ASP A 9 19.47 17.55 5.12
N LEU A 10 18.32 16.99 4.74
CA LEU A 10 17.28 17.71 4.00
C LEU A 10 16.69 18.87 4.81
N LEU A 11 16.50 18.70 6.12
CA LEU A 11 16.09 19.77 7.02
C LEU A 11 17.09 20.93 6.98
N SER A 12 18.38 20.62 7.07
CA SER A 12 19.46 21.63 7.02
C SER A 12 19.54 22.36 5.67
N LYS A 13 19.07 21.73 4.59
CA LYS A 13 19.05 22.27 3.22
C LYS A 13 17.76 23.00 2.85
N GLY A 14 16.93 23.33 3.84
CA GLY A 14 15.76 24.19 3.67
C GLY A 14 14.42 23.48 3.83
N MET A 15 14.38 22.15 3.99
CA MET A 15 13.12 21.45 4.29
C MET A 15 12.52 21.90 5.63
N SER A 16 13.34 22.41 6.56
CA SER A 16 12.88 23.01 7.83
C SER A 16 12.03 24.28 7.66
N SER A 17 12.03 24.89 6.47
CA SER A 17 11.26 26.09 6.15
C SER A 17 10.10 25.79 5.19
N ALA A 18 9.84 24.52 4.88
CA ALA A 18 8.79 24.14 3.95
C ALA A 18 7.40 24.34 4.57
N ASP A 19 6.51 25.03 3.85
CA ASP A 19 5.09 25.14 4.21
C ASP A 19 4.37 23.79 4.11
N ARG A 20 4.83 22.94 3.18
CA ARG A 20 4.26 21.61 2.93
C ARG A 20 5.36 20.61 2.65
N ALA A 21 5.18 19.38 3.14
CA ALA A 21 6.10 18.29 2.88
C ALA A 21 5.33 16.99 2.64
N ILE A 22 5.78 16.21 1.66
CA ILE A 22 5.22 14.90 1.34
C ILE A 22 6.29 13.85 1.60
N LEU A 23 5.95 12.84 2.40
CA LEU A 23 6.68 11.58 2.43
C LEU A 23 6.01 10.60 1.47
N SER A 24 6.74 10.14 0.45
CA SER A 24 6.22 9.19 -0.52
C SER A 24 7.18 8.02 -0.75
N GLY A 25 6.63 6.89 -1.21
CA GLY A 25 7.38 5.70 -1.57
C GLY A 25 6.47 4.65 -2.17
N ASP A 26 7.06 3.73 -2.92
CA ASP A 26 6.38 2.63 -3.60
C ASP A 26 6.84 1.26 -3.07
N SER A 27 5.99 0.24 -3.13
CA SER A 27 6.30 -1.12 -2.67
C SER A 27 6.77 -1.15 -1.20
N ALA A 28 7.94 -1.72 -0.91
CA ALA A 28 8.58 -1.67 0.40
C ALA A 28 8.80 -0.22 0.90
N GLY A 29 9.07 0.72 -0.02
CA GLY A 29 9.10 2.15 0.28
C GLY A 29 7.73 2.70 0.70
N GLY A 30 6.64 2.22 0.07
CA GLY A 30 5.27 2.54 0.46
C GLY A 30 4.92 2.04 1.87
N SER A 31 5.30 0.81 2.21
CA SER A 31 5.17 0.30 3.59
C SER A 31 6.01 1.13 4.56
N SER A 32 7.24 1.49 4.17
CA SER A 32 8.09 2.38 4.96
C SER A 32 7.43 3.75 5.20
N VAL A 33 6.69 4.31 4.23
CA VAL A 33 5.91 5.54 4.44
C VAL A 33 4.91 5.37 5.59
N ILE A 34 4.17 4.26 5.63
CA ILE A 34 3.19 3.99 6.70
C ILE A 34 3.89 3.96 8.08
N PHE A 35 5.04 3.29 8.20
CA PHE A 35 5.76 3.20 9.47
C PHE A 35 6.45 4.51 9.88
N HIS A 36 6.89 5.31 8.91
CA HIS A 36 7.66 6.53 9.16
C HIS A 36 6.83 7.82 9.13
N CYS A 37 5.58 7.80 8.68
CA CYS A 37 4.77 9.01 8.53
C CYS A 37 4.68 9.82 9.83
N ASN A 38 4.41 9.16 10.96
CA ASN A 38 4.39 9.79 12.28
C ASN A 38 5.76 10.39 12.67
N ARG A 39 6.86 9.70 12.36
CA ARG A 39 8.23 10.16 12.65
C ARG A 39 8.61 11.34 11.77
N PHE A 40 8.23 11.32 10.50
CA PHE A 40 8.43 12.42 9.57
C PHE A 40 7.70 13.67 10.05
N ARG A 41 6.42 13.55 10.45
CA ARG A 41 5.68 14.67 11.03
C ARG A 41 6.36 15.27 12.25
N LYS A 42 6.97 14.45 13.12
CA LYS A 42 7.70 14.90 14.32
C LYS A 42 9.01 15.62 14.01
N LYS A 43 9.63 15.34 12.87
CA LYS A 43 10.87 15.99 12.41
C LYS A 43 10.61 17.35 11.78
N MET A 44 9.42 17.56 11.22
CA MET A 44 9.02 18.81 10.58
C MET A 44 8.50 19.86 11.59
N PRO A 45 8.63 21.16 11.29
CA PRO A 45 8.00 22.22 12.08
C PRO A 45 6.51 21.98 12.32
N SER A 46 5.98 22.53 13.42
CA SER A 46 4.56 22.42 13.74
C SER A 46 3.66 23.10 12.68
N SER A 47 4.15 24.15 12.02
CA SER A 47 3.46 24.89 10.96
C SER A 47 3.39 24.18 9.61
N THR A 48 4.24 23.18 9.35
CA THR A 48 4.29 22.49 8.06
C THR A 48 3.10 21.53 7.89
N ASP A 49 2.40 21.61 6.76
CA ASP A 49 1.39 20.63 6.33
C ASP A 49 2.11 19.37 5.81
N VAL A 50 2.26 18.38 6.70
CA VAL A 50 2.88 17.09 6.39
C VAL A 50 1.82 16.08 5.96
N ARG A 51 2.03 15.46 4.81
CA ARG A 51 1.18 14.36 4.32
C ARG A 51 2.02 13.21 3.78
N CYS A 52 1.39 12.05 3.66
CA CYS A 52 2.06 10.82 3.27
C CYS A 52 1.36 10.18 2.06
N LEU A 53 2.12 9.60 1.14
CA LEU A 53 1.63 8.83 0.00
C LEU A 53 2.28 7.46 0.00
N SER A 54 1.49 6.41 0.23
CA SER A 54 1.93 5.03 0.17
C SER A 54 1.40 4.42 -1.12
N ASP A 55 2.29 4.19 -2.10
CA ASP A 55 2.00 3.44 -3.32
C ASP A 55 2.38 1.96 -3.15
N ALA A 56 1.48 1.04 -3.45
CA ALA A 56 1.72 -0.42 -3.34
C ALA A 56 2.19 -0.91 -1.94
N GLY A 57 2.03 -0.09 -0.90
CA GLY A 57 2.59 -0.34 0.42
C GLY A 57 1.68 -1.11 1.36
N TYR A 58 0.43 -1.38 0.96
CA TYR A 58 -0.56 -2.09 1.75
C TYR A 58 -0.51 -3.60 1.46
N PHE A 59 0.43 -4.28 2.10
CA PHE A 59 0.50 -5.75 2.08
C PHE A 59 -0.51 -6.36 3.05
N MET A 60 -1.14 -7.45 2.62
CA MET A 60 -2.15 -8.20 3.37
C MET A 60 -1.52 -9.34 4.18
N ASP A 61 -2.01 -9.55 5.41
CA ASP A 61 -1.66 -10.68 6.27
C ASP A 61 -2.60 -11.85 5.97
N ILE A 62 -2.35 -12.52 4.85
CA ILE A 62 -3.20 -13.60 4.33
C ILE A 62 -2.47 -14.94 4.26
N PRO A 63 -3.19 -16.07 4.37
CA PRO A 63 -2.60 -17.37 4.13
C PRO A 63 -2.30 -17.56 2.63
N ASN A 64 -1.23 -18.30 2.36
CA ASN A 64 -0.96 -18.83 1.03
C ASN A 64 -1.88 -20.00 0.68
N LEU A 65 -1.79 -20.53 -0.55
CA LEU A 65 -2.64 -21.64 -1.02
C LEU A 65 -2.47 -22.97 -0.27
N ALA A 66 -1.40 -23.12 0.51
CA ALA A 66 -1.19 -24.27 1.40
C ALA A 66 -1.66 -23.97 2.84
N ASN A 67 -2.42 -22.89 3.05
CA ASN A 67 -2.92 -22.40 4.34
C ASN A 67 -1.83 -21.96 5.34
N GLY A 68 -0.61 -21.67 4.87
CA GLY A 68 0.48 -21.14 5.69
C GLY A 68 0.62 -19.62 5.59
N TYR A 69 1.13 -18.99 6.64
CA TYR A 69 1.42 -17.54 6.69
C TYR A 69 2.89 -17.25 6.39
N SER A 70 3.37 -17.67 5.22
CA SER A 70 4.79 -17.56 4.83
C SER A 70 5.29 -16.11 4.79
N PHE A 71 4.44 -15.15 4.42
CA PHE A 71 4.82 -13.75 4.38
C PHE A 71 4.81 -13.09 5.77
N GLN A 72 3.97 -13.56 6.69
CA GLN A 72 4.06 -13.17 8.09
C GLN A 72 5.38 -13.65 8.70
N GLN A 73 5.77 -14.90 8.44
CA GLN A 73 7.08 -15.42 8.87
C GLN A 73 8.23 -14.58 8.29
N PHE A 74 8.15 -14.20 7.01
CA PHE A 74 9.13 -13.30 6.39
C PHE A 74 9.21 -11.95 7.14
N PHE A 75 8.07 -11.36 7.52
CA PHE A 75 8.08 -10.13 8.32
C PHE A 75 8.57 -10.34 9.75
N ASP A 76 8.26 -11.47 10.39
CA ASP A 76 8.83 -11.85 11.70
C ASP A 76 10.37 -11.91 11.62
N ASP A 77 10.93 -12.47 10.54
CA ASP A 77 12.37 -12.52 10.30
C ASP A 77 12.97 -11.11 10.07
N ILE A 78 12.29 -10.26 9.29
CA ILE A 78 12.72 -8.86 9.04
C ILE A 78 12.78 -8.07 10.34
N VAL A 79 11.73 -8.13 11.17
CA VAL A 79 11.69 -7.35 12.41
C VAL A 79 12.74 -7.82 13.41
N ALA A 80 13.03 -9.12 13.45
CA ALA A 80 14.08 -9.71 14.28
C ALA A 80 15.48 -9.30 13.79
N LEU A 81 15.75 -9.45 12.49
CA LEU A 81 17.05 -9.15 11.89
C LEU A 81 17.41 -7.66 12.04
N HIS A 82 16.47 -6.77 11.74
CA HIS A 82 16.72 -5.34 11.71
C HIS A 82 16.46 -4.64 13.06
N LYS A 83 16.00 -5.39 14.08
CA LYS A 83 15.66 -4.85 15.42
C LYS A 83 14.76 -3.62 15.30
N ILE A 84 13.68 -3.77 14.55
CA ILE A 84 12.72 -2.71 14.21
C ILE A 84 12.12 -2.10 15.49
N THR A 85 12.24 -0.77 15.65
CA THR A 85 11.73 -0.02 16.82
C THR A 85 10.72 1.07 16.47
N MET A 86 10.39 1.22 15.19
CA MET A 86 9.53 2.30 14.67
C MET A 86 8.04 1.93 14.58
N LEU A 87 7.66 0.70 14.92
CA LEU A 87 6.26 0.27 14.86
C LEU A 87 5.41 0.93 15.96
N PRO A 88 4.11 1.16 15.71
CA PRO A 88 3.24 1.83 16.69
C PRO A 88 3.07 1.01 17.97
N SER A 89 3.29 1.64 19.13
CA SER A 89 3.16 0.97 20.43
C SER A 89 1.77 0.40 20.69
N GLY A 90 0.72 1.07 20.21
CA GLY A 90 -0.65 0.59 20.31
C GLY A 90 -0.88 -0.73 19.58
N CYS A 91 -0.16 -0.97 18.48
CA CYS A 91 -0.18 -2.26 17.79
C CYS A 91 0.64 -3.30 18.57
N THR A 92 1.88 -2.97 18.92
CA THR A 92 2.83 -3.92 19.52
C THR A 92 2.44 -4.33 20.94
N SER A 93 1.55 -3.60 21.61
CA SER A 93 0.96 -4.03 22.88
C SER A 93 -0.08 -5.14 22.74
N GLN A 94 -0.58 -5.39 21.53
CA GLN A 94 -1.67 -6.35 21.26
C GLN A 94 -1.26 -7.49 20.32
N ARG A 95 -0.17 -7.32 19.56
CA ARG A 95 0.24 -8.22 18.46
C ARG A 95 1.76 -8.37 18.39
N SER A 96 2.22 -9.37 17.64
CA SER A 96 3.66 -9.54 17.38
C SER A 96 4.23 -8.38 16.55
N LEU A 97 5.56 -8.21 16.58
CA LEU A 97 6.22 -7.20 15.76
C LEU A 97 6.01 -7.46 14.25
N GLY A 98 6.06 -8.71 13.79
CA GLY A 98 5.86 -9.02 12.37
C GLY A 98 4.41 -8.76 11.94
N GLN A 99 3.43 -9.06 12.79
CA GLN A 99 2.04 -8.65 12.55
C GLN A 99 1.93 -7.12 12.48
N CYS A 100 2.52 -6.39 13.42
CA CYS A 100 2.52 -4.92 13.35
C CYS A 100 3.30 -4.33 12.18
N TYR A 101 4.03 -5.14 11.41
CA TYR A 101 4.62 -4.74 10.14
C TYR A 101 3.59 -4.75 9.00
N PHE A 102 2.43 -5.40 9.14
CA PHE A 102 1.33 -5.27 8.18
C PHE A 102 0.52 -4.00 8.42
N PRO A 103 0.19 -3.25 7.35
CA PRO A 103 -0.72 -2.10 7.42
C PRO A 103 -2.13 -2.44 7.93
N GLU A 104 -2.60 -3.68 7.75
CA GLU A 104 -3.86 -4.16 8.35
C GLU A 104 -3.99 -3.83 9.84
N TYR A 105 -2.88 -3.89 10.58
CA TYR A 105 -2.88 -3.67 12.02
C TYR A 105 -2.27 -2.33 12.42
N SER A 106 -1.25 -1.87 11.69
CA SER A 106 -0.47 -0.68 12.07
C SER A 106 -1.03 0.64 11.53
N LEU A 107 -1.76 0.61 10.42
CA LEU A 107 -2.18 1.81 9.72
C LEU A 107 -3.06 2.72 10.59
N GLN A 108 -3.95 2.15 11.40
CA GLN A 108 -4.85 2.90 12.30
C GLN A 108 -4.13 3.83 13.30
N TYR A 109 -2.84 3.63 13.53
CA TYR A 109 -2.02 4.45 14.42
C TYR A 109 -1.27 5.58 13.69
N VAL A 110 -1.40 5.70 12.38
CA VAL A 110 -0.85 6.84 11.60
C VAL A 110 -1.73 8.06 11.82
N THR A 111 -1.14 9.16 12.27
CA THR A 111 -1.87 10.39 12.62
C THR A 111 -1.83 11.48 11.54
N PRO A 112 -0.75 11.72 10.78
CA PRO A 112 -0.78 12.67 9.67
C PRO A 112 -1.69 12.15 8.54
N PRO A 113 -2.24 13.06 7.73
CA PRO A 113 -3.00 12.65 6.55
C PRO A 113 -2.18 11.74 5.64
N ILE A 114 -2.78 10.64 5.19
CA ILE A 114 -2.14 9.64 4.33
C ILE A 114 -3.06 9.26 3.17
N PHE A 115 -2.46 9.09 1.99
CA PHE A 115 -3.10 8.61 0.78
C PHE A 115 -2.59 7.22 0.44
N LEU A 116 -3.50 6.26 0.28
CA LEU A 116 -3.19 4.92 -0.18
C LEU A 116 -3.45 4.81 -1.68
N LEU A 117 -2.40 4.60 -2.45
CA LEU A 117 -2.49 4.27 -3.86
C LEU A 117 -2.19 2.77 -3.98
N GLN A 118 -3.18 1.97 -4.33
CA GLN A 118 -3.04 0.52 -4.20
C GLN A 118 -3.86 -0.20 -5.28
N SER A 119 -3.37 -1.35 -5.72
CA SER A 119 -4.22 -2.33 -6.40
C SER A 119 -4.69 -3.38 -5.39
N PRO A 120 -6.01 -3.64 -5.27
CA PRO A 120 -6.52 -4.80 -4.55
C PRO A 120 -6.21 -6.14 -5.23
N TYR A 121 -5.59 -6.10 -6.41
CA TYR A 121 -5.09 -7.24 -7.18
C TYR A 121 -3.58 -7.13 -7.39
N ASP A 122 -2.86 -6.64 -6.38
CA ASP A 122 -1.43 -6.41 -6.48
C ASP A 122 -0.67 -7.66 -6.96
N ASN A 123 0.09 -7.51 -8.05
CA ASN A 123 0.71 -8.68 -8.68
C ASN A 123 1.83 -9.30 -7.84
N PHE A 124 2.52 -8.51 -7.02
CA PHE A 124 3.49 -9.01 -6.05
C PHE A 124 2.77 -9.85 -4.99
N GLN A 125 1.65 -9.35 -4.44
CA GLN A 125 0.87 -10.08 -3.45
C GLN A 125 0.33 -11.40 -4.00
N VAL A 126 -0.20 -11.41 -5.22
CA VAL A 126 -0.62 -12.66 -5.87
C VAL A 126 0.55 -13.63 -6.04
N ARG A 127 1.71 -13.15 -6.50
CA ARG A 127 2.86 -14.01 -6.85
C ARG A 127 3.62 -14.57 -5.66
N TYR A 128 3.75 -13.78 -4.59
CA TYR A 128 4.70 -14.06 -3.50
C TYR A 128 4.03 -14.24 -2.13
N ILE A 129 2.77 -13.80 -1.97
CA ILE A 129 2.04 -13.95 -0.70
C ILE A 129 0.96 -15.03 -0.85
N LEU A 130 0.03 -14.84 -1.79
CA LEU A 130 -1.08 -15.77 -1.98
C LEU A 130 -0.64 -17.08 -2.66
N ALA A 131 0.05 -17.00 -3.81
CA ALA A 131 0.48 -18.14 -4.60
C ALA A 131 2.01 -18.25 -4.76
N PRO A 132 2.80 -18.27 -3.66
CA PRO A 132 4.22 -18.53 -3.74
C PRO A 132 4.48 -19.93 -4.29
N THR A 133 5.58 -20.10 -5.03
CA THR A 133 5.95 -21.40 -5.60
C THR A 133 6.11 -22.45 -4.51
N GLY A 134 5.54 -23.65 -4.72
CA GLY A 134 5.56 -24.74 -3.75
C GLY A 134 4.28 -24.87 -2.90
N THR A 135 3.34 -23.93 -2.99
CA THR A 135 2.05 -24.01 -2.27
C THR A 135 0.88 -24.51 -3.12
N TYR A 136 1.17 -24.94 -4.36
CA TYR A 136 0.21 -25.52 -5.29
C TYR A 136 0.90 -26.59 -6.14
N SER A 137 0.11 -27.52 -6.68
CA SER A 137 0.63 -28.65 -7.46
C SER A 137 0.94 -28.25 -8.90
N GLY A 138 2.09 -28.69 -9.41
CA GLY A 138 2.54 -28.45 -10.79
C GLY A 138 2.56 -26.96 -11.13
N GLY A 139 2.10 -26.62 -12.33
CA GLY A 139 1.97 -25.23 -12.81
C GLY A 139 0.56 -24.65 -12.69
N SER A 140 -0.27 -25.17 -11.77
CA SER A 140 -1.70 -24.83 -11.72
C SER A 140 -1.98 -23.34 -11.56
N TRP A 141 -1.07 -22.56 -10.97
CA TRP A 141 -1.20 -21.10 -10.80
C TRP A 141 -0.31 -20.27 -11.72
N ASP A 142 0.50 -20.89 -12.59
CA ASP A 142 1.52 -20.17 -13.38
C ASP A 142 0.89 -19.12 -14.29
N ALA A 143 -0.14 -19.48 -15.05
CA ALA A 143 -0.85 -18.54 -15.93
C ALA A 143 -1.51 -17.40 -15.15
N CYS A 144 -2.17 -17.73 -14.03
CA CYS A 144 -2.85 -16.76 -13.17
C CYS A 144 -1.89 -15.75 -12.52
N LYS A 145 -0.68 -16.20 -12.14
CA LYS A 145 0.40 -15.35 -11.62
C LYS A 145 0.99 -14.43 -12.69
N GLN A 146 0.96 -14.84 -13.96
CA GLN A 146 1.44 -13.98 -15.05
C GLN A 146 0.44 -12.87 -15.36
N ALA A 147 -0.85 -13.22 -15.47
CA ALA A 147 -1.92 -12.27 -15.69
C ALA A 147 -3.25 -12.78 -15.12
N LEU A 148 -4.08 -11.88 -14.58
CA LEU A 148 -5.41 -12.25 -14.06
C LEU A 148 -6.33 -12.89 -15.11
N LEU A 149 -6.16 -12.56 -16.40
CA LEU A 149 -6.88 -13.20 -17.50
C LEU A 149 -6.52 -14.68 -17.69
N GLY A 150 -5.35 -15.10 -17.18
CA GLY A 150 -4.93 -16.50 -17.14
C GLY A 150 -5.49 -17.28 -15.94
N CYS A 151 -6.23 -16.63 -15.05
CA CYS A 151 -6.86 -17.30 -13.91
C CYS A 151 -8.14 -18.01 -14.33
N SER A 152 -8.37 -19.20 -13.78
CA SER A 152 -9.70 -19.80 -13.77
C SER A 152 -10.67 -19.00 -12.88
N SER A 153 -11.97 -19.21 -13.04
CA SER A 153 -12.97 -18.55 -12.18
C SER A 153 -12.77 -18.84 -10.69
N SER A 154 -12.29 -20.04 -10.33
CA SER A 154 -12.01 -20.39 -8.92
C SER A 154 -10.77 -19.67 -8.39
N GLN A 155 -9.70 -19.55 -9.19
CA GLN A 155 -8.51 -18.79 -8.81
C GLN A 155 -8.82 -17.30 -8.65
N LEU A 156 -9.56 -16.73 -9.59
CA LEU A 156 -9.99 -15.34 -9.50
C LEU A 156 -10.89 -15.11 -8.28
N SER A 157 -11.79 -16.04 -7.96
CA SER A 157 -12.61 -15.97 -6.75
C SER A 157 -11.74 -15.94 -5.48
N ILE A 158 -10.67 -16.76 -5.41
CA ILE A 158 -9.72 -16.74 -4.30
C ILE A 158 -9.01 -15.39 -4.20
N ILE A 159 -8.50 -14.85 -5.32
CA ILE A 159 -7.84 -13.54 -5.34
C ILE A 159 -8.80 -12.43 -4.86
N GLN A 160 -10.04 -12.43 -5.36
CA GLN A 160 -11.04 -11.44 -4.97
C GLN A 160 -11.42 -11.54 -3.50
N GLY A 161 -11.52 -12.76 -2.96
CA GLY A 161 -11.84 -12.97 -1.55
C GLY A 161 -10.66 -12.61 -0.62
N GLN A 162 -9.47 -13.13 -0.91
CA GLN A 162 -8.32 -13.01 -0.01
C GLN A 162 -7.63 -11.65 -0.10
N LEU A 163 -7.55 -11.04 -1.28
CA LEU A 163 -6.93 -9.73 -1.43
C LEU A 163 -7.99 -8.63 -1.42
N ARG A 164 -8.84 -8.56 -2.44
CA ARG A 164 -9.74 -7.41 -2.60
C ARG A 164 -10.73 -7.25 -1.45
N ALA A 165 -11.54 -8.27 -1.16
CA ALA A 165 -12.60 -8.15 -0.15
C ALA A 165 -12.01 -7.87 1.24
N ARG A 166 -11.01 -8.66 1.66
CA ARG A 166 -10.33 -8.44 2.95
C ARG A 166 -9.66 -7.07 3.06
N MET A 167 -9.03 -6.57 2.00
CA MET A 167 -8.39 -5.24 2.01
C MET A 167 -9.41 -4.13 2.16
N LEU A 168 -10.56 -4.23 1.48
CA LEU A 168 -11.64 -3.26 1.65
C LEU A 168 -12.24 -3.35 3.06
N ASP A 169 -12.41 -4.57 3.58
CA ASP A 169 -12.92 -4.78 4.93
C ASP A 169 -11.99 -4.21 6.00
N SER A 170 -10.67 -4.37 5.87
CA SER A 170 -9.68 -3.82 6.79
C SER A 170 -9.58 -2.29 6.73
N LEU A 171 -10.09 -1.68 5.65
CA LEU A 171 -10.09 -0.24 5.44
C LEU A 171 -11.43 0.44 5.80
N ASN A 172 -12.46 -0.32 6.16
CA ASN A 172 -13.81 0.21 6.43
C ASN A 172 -13.83 1.30 7.51
N SER A 173 -12.98 1.21 8.53
CA SER A 173 -12.91 2.20 9.62
C SER A 173 -12.39 3.57 9.19
N PHE A 174 -11.78 3.68 8.00
CA PHE A 174 -11.25 4.93 7.46
C PHE A 174 -12.21 5.63 6.48
N ILE A 175 -13.32 4.97 6.12
CA ILE A 175 -14.30 5.52 5.18
C ILE A 175 -14.91 6.82 5.75
N GLY A 176 -15.02 7.84 4.90
CA GLY A 176 -15.55 9.16 5.26
C GLY A 176 -14.56 10.11 5.94
N ASN A 177 -13.37 9.65 6.31
CA ASN A 177 -12.35 10.51 6.90
C ASN A 177 -11.51 11.22 5.82
N LYS A 178 -11.62 12.55 5.74
CA LYS A 178 -10.88 13.38 4.76
C LYS A 178 -9.36 13.34 4.93
N ASN A 179 -8.84 12.97 6.10
CA ASN A 179 -7.40 12.78 6.30
C ASN A 179 -6.89 11.47 5.67
N TRP A 180 -7.80 10.61 5.19
CA TRP A 180 -7.51 9.30 4.62
C TRP A 180 -7.96 9.25 3.18
N GLY A 181 -7.00 9.45 2.27
CA GLY A 181 -7.24 9.30 0.84
C GLY A 181 -7.02 7.86 0.39
N MET A 182 -7.81 7.38 -0.56
CA MET A 182 -7.56 6.10 -1.21
C MET A 182 -7.87 6.14 -2.70
N TYR A 183 -7.05 5.41 -3.46
CA TYR A 183 -7.25 5.13 -4.87
C TYR A 183 -6.93 3.66 -5.12
N MET A 184 -7.99 2.86 -5.25
CA MET A 184 -7.96 1.41 -5.29
C MET A 184 -8.35 0.91 -6.68
N ILE A 185 -7.39 0.89 -7.61
CA ILE A 185 -7.61 0.50 -9.01
C ILE A 185 -7.64 -1.02 -9.16
N SER A 186 -8.57 -1.57 -9.94
CA SER A 186 -8.69 -3.03 -10.13
C SER A 186 -7.77 -3.58 -11.23
N CYS A 187 -6.62 -2.96 -11.46
CA CYS A 187 -5.61 -3.41 -12.43
C CYS A 187 -4.56 -4.31 -11.77
N TYR A 188 -3.97 -5.23 -12.53
CA TYR A 188 -2.94 -6.17 -12.03
C TYR A 188 -1.55 -5.51 -11.89
N TYR A 189 -1.47 -4.42 -11.13
CA TYR A 189 -0.26 -3.61 -10.94
C TYR A 189 0.39 -3.88 -9.59
N HIS A 190 1.69 -3.61 -9.51
CA HIS A 190 2.35 -3.45 -8.23
C HIS A 190 2.35 -1.96 -7.87
N THR A 191 3.18 -1.16 -8.54
CA THR A 191 3.33 0.29 -8.29
C THR A 191 2.71 1.12 -9.42
N GLN A 192 2.40 2.38 -9.12
CA GLN A 192 1.66 3.30 -10.00
C GLN A 192 2.32 4.68 -10.12
N VAL A 193 2.96 5.19 -9.05
CA VAL A 193 3.52 6.55 -9.02
C VAL A 193 4.75 6.71 -9.91
N VAL A 194 5.47 5.61 -10.16
CA VAL A 194 6.72 5.60 -10.94
C VAL A 194 6.49 5.54 -12.45
N ASP A 195 5.30 5.14 -12.89
CA ASP A 195 4.93 5.11 -14.31
C ASP A 195 4.13 6.37 -14.65
N THR A 196 4.73 7.26 -15.43
CA THR A 196 4.15 8.57 -15.77
C THR A 196 2.84 8.43 -16.55
N PHE A 197 2.68 7.37 -17.35
CA PHE A 197 1.46 7.13 -18.13
C PHE A 197 0.33 6.64 -17.23
N ILE A 198 0.60 5.68 -16.35
CA ILE A 198 -0.35 5.21 -15.32
C ILE A 198 -0.74 6.37 -14.40
N TRP A 199 0.23 7.12 -13.87
CA TRP A 199 0.02 8.18 -12.90
C TRP A 199 -0.82 9.34 -13.47
N ASN A 200 -0.49 9.84 -14.66
CA ASN A 200 -1.05 11.10 -15.18
C ASN A 200 -2.15 10.94 -16.23
N SER A 201 -2.24 9.81 -16.92
CA SER A 201 -3.02 9.73 -18.17
C SER A 201 -3.94 8.52 -18.29
N ASN A 202 -3.63 7.43 -17.59
CA ASN A 202 -4.33 6.16 -17.70
C ASN A 202 -4.85 5.68 -16.34
N SER A 203 -5.26 4.40 -16.23
CA SER A 203 -5.64 3.73 -14.98
C SER A 203 -6.68 4.51 -14.20
N LYS A 204 -7.80 4.85 -14.85
CA LYS A 204 -8.81 5.78 -14.36
C LYS A 204 -9.96 5.05 -13.65
N ILE A 205 -10.37 5.57 -12.50
CA ILE A 205 -11.63 5.26 -11.82
C ILE A 205 -12.55 6.45 -12.06
N ASN A 206 -13.76 6.24 -12.59
CA ASN A 206 -14.72 7.32 -12.87
C ASN A 206 -14.11 8.50 -13.65
N SER A 207 -13.27 8.20 -14.66
CA SER A 207 -12.50 9.18 -15.45
C SER A 207 -11.44 10.00 -14.71
N LEU A 208 -11.18 9.71 -13.44
CA LEU A 208 -10.16 10.35 -12.61
C LEU A 208 -8.86 9.54 -12.64
N THR A 209 -7.74 10.17 -12.99
CA THR A 209 -6.40 9.55 -12.90
C THR A 209 -5.90 9.52 -11.46
N PRO A 210 -4.91 8.66 -11.12
CA PRO A 210 -4.26 8.67 -9.81
C PRO A 210 -3.73 10.06 -9.42
N ALA A 211 -3.05 10.76 -10.34
CA ALA A 211 -2.52 12.10 -10.08
C ALA A 211 -3.61 13.13 -9.78
N GLN A 212 -4.72 13.09 -10.50
CA GLN A 212 -5.85 13.99 -10.25
C GLN A 212 -6.51 13.69 -8.90
N ALA A 213 -6.70 12.41 -8.57
CA ALA A 213 -7.25 11.99 -7.28
C ALA A 213 -6.37 12.46 -6.12
N PHE A 214 -5.06 12.21 -6.21
CA PHE A 214 -4.10 12.67 -5.21
C PHE A 214 -4.07 14.20 -5.12
N SER A 215 -4.10 14.91 -6.24
CA SER A 215 -4.11 16.38 -6.29
C SER A 215 -5.34 16.97 -5.58
N ARG A 216 -6.55 16.43 -5.83
CA ARG A 216 -7.78 16.84 -5.13
C ARG A 216 -7.68 16.62 -3.62
N TRP A 217 -7.23 15.45 -3.21
CA TRP A 217 -7.05 15.15 -1.79
C TRP A 217 -5.99 16.06 -1.14
N TYR A 218 -4.83 16.20 -1.77
CA TYR A 218 -3.68 16.94 -1.25
C TYR A 218 -3.94 18.45 -1.20
N PHE A 219 -4.35 19.05 -2.33
CA PHE A 219 -4.50 20.51 -2.44
C PHE A 219 -5.88 21.02 -2.04
N GLN A 220 -6.95 20.28 -2.38
CA GLN A 220 -8.34 20.76 -2.21
C GLN A 220 -8.97 20.24 -0.92
N ARG A 221 -8.30 19.32 -0.20
CA ARG A 221 -8.78 18.69 1.05
C ARG A 221 -10.16 18.03 0.88
N GLU A 222 -10.38 17.46 -0.30
CA GLU A 222 -11.58 16.69 -0.61
C GLU A 222 -11.55 15.29 0.02
N LEU A 223 -12.73 14.72 0.24
CA LEU A 223 -12.85 13.29 0.55
C LEU A 223 -12.62 12.53 -0.77
N VAL A 224 -11.44 11.93 -0.93
CA VAL A 224 -11.09 11.12 -2.11
C VAL A 224 -10.89 9.69 -1.66
N GLN A 225 -11.90 8.86 -1.93
CA GLN A 225 -11.88 7.45 -1.59
C GLN A 225 -12.40 6.62 -2.78
N GLU A 226 -11.61 6.63 -3.85
CA GLU A 226 -11.97 5.98 -5.11
C GLU A 226 -11.66 4.48 -5.02
N VAL A 227 -12.71 3.66 -5.11
CA VAL A 227 -12.58 2.20 -5.17
C VAL A 227 -13.21 1.72 -6.46
N ASP A 228 -12.41 1.08 -7.29
CA ASP A 228 -12.84 0.55 -8.58
C ASP A 228 -13.75 -0.66 -8.41
N CYS A 229 -14.50 -1.04 -9.45
CA CYS A 229 -15.30 -2.27 -9.46
C CYS A 229 -14.40 -3.53 -9.48
N PRO A 230 -14.91 -4.74 -9.16
CA PRO A 230 -14.10 -5.95 -9.25
C PRO A 230 -13.57 -6.21 -10.67
N PHE A 231 -12.32 -6.68 -10.79
CA PHE A 231 -11.72 -7.12 -12.06
C PHE A 231 -12.63 -8.14 -12.78
N PRO A 232 -12.76 -8.11 -14.13
CA PRO A 232 -12.01 -7.31 -15.11
C PRO A 232 -12.76 -6.04 -15.59
N CYS A 233 -13.35 -5.26 -14.70
CA CYS A 233 -14.26 -4.20 -15.14
C CYS A 233 -13.57 -2.96 -15.75
N ASN A 234 -12.30 -2.69 -15.43
CA ASN A 234 -11.68 -1.41 -15.78
C ASN A 234 -10.96 -1.49 -17.14
N PRO A 235 -11.46 -0.79 -18.18
CA PRO A 235 -10.90 -0.87 -19.53
C PRO A 235 -9.60 -0.08 -19.70
N THR A 236 -9.20 0.70 -18.68
CA THR A 236 -7.96 1.49 -18.71
C THR A 236 -6.76 0.74 -18.16
N CYS A 237 -6.95 -0.48 -17.64
CA CYS A 237 -5.83 -1.34 -17.27
C CYS A 237 -5.00 -1.71 -18.49
N ILE A 238 -3.68 -1.54 -18.40
CA ILE A 238 -2.73 -2.02 -19.40
C ILE A 238 -2.03 -3.28 -18.89
N SER A 239 -1.57 -4.12 -19.82
CA SER A 239 -0.66 -5.20 -19.46
C SER A 239 0.71 -4.60 -19.11
N THR A 240 1.04 -4.55 -17.83
CA THR A 240 2.40 -4.28 -17.37
C THR A 240 3.20 -5.58 -17.42
N SER A 241 4.32 -5.57 -18.12
CA SER A 241 5.29 -6.69 -18.17
C SER A 241 5.95 -6.93 -16.82
#